data_AF-A0A552U817-F1
#
_entry.id   AF-A0A552U817-F1
#
_cell.length_a   1.000
_cell.length_b   1.000
_cell.length_c   1.000
_cell.angle_alpha   90.00
_cell.angle_beta   90.00
_cell.angle_gamma   90.00
#
_symmetry.space_group_name_H-M   'P 1'
#
loop_
_entity.id
_entity.type
_entity.pdbx_description
1 polymer ?
#
loop_
_entity_poly.entity_id
_entity_poly.type
_entity_poly.pdbx_seq_one_letter_code
_entity_poly.pdbx_strand_id
1 'polypeptide(L)'
;MTIFLKDPQAGIDYAVDWGAAYLQGQTITGSVWAVTPDEAEGVRVTGELGSATRTAATLAGGEPGKLYRVANRVTLSDGRTDERSVTLRIEQR
;
A
#
# COMPACT_ATOMS: atom_id res chain seq x y z
N MET A 1 -3.55 12.30 -9.25
CA MET A 1 -4.02 10.92 -9.04
C MET A 1 -3.19 10.03 -9.93
N THR A 2 -2.36 9.16 -9.35
CA THR A 2 -1.43 8.31 -10.11
C THR A 2 -2.02 6.91 -10.17
N ILE A 3 -2.25 6.41 -11.39
CA ILE A 3 -2.72 5.05 -11.63
C ILE A 3 -1.50 4.22 -12.04
N PHE A 4 -1.28 3.12 -11.32
CA PHE A 4 -0.23 2.16 -11.64
C PHE A 4 -0.83 0.94 -12.35
N LEU A 5 -0.16 0.49 -13.40
CA LEU A 5 -0.52 -0.73 -14.10
C LEU A 5 0.15 -1.92 -13.41
N LYS A 6 -0.64 -2.95 -13.13
CA LYS A 6 -0.17 -4.20 -12.53
C LYS A 6 -0.69 -5.39 -13.35
N ASP A 7 0.21 -6.32 -13.64
CA ASP A 7 -0.15 -7.62 -14.18
C ASP A 7 -0.72 -8.53 -13.06
N PRO A 8 -1.86 -9.23 -13.28
CA PRO A 8 -2.43 -10.16 -12.30
C PRO A 8 -1.44 -11.19 -11.74
N GLN A 9 -0.57 -11.73 -12.60
CA GLN A 9 0.38 -12.80 -12.28
C GLN A 9 1.67 -12.28 -11.64
N ALA A 10 1.94 -10.98 -11.73
CA ALA A 10 3.11 -10.37 -11.11
C ALA A 10 2.83 -10.00 -9.64
N GLY A 11 3.78 -10.31 -8.75
CA GLY A 11 3.87 -9.66 -7.45
C GLY A 11 4.59 -8.31 -7.58
N ILE A 12 4.06 -7.26 -6.95
CA ILE A 12 4.72 -5.96 -6.89
C ILE A 12 4.87 -5.51 -5.44
N ASP A 13 5.97 -4.84 -5.12
CA ASP A 13 6.14 -4.19 -3.84
C ASP A 13 5.76 -2.72 -3.94
N TYR A 14 4.74 -2.32 -3.19
CA TYR A 14 4.38 -0.92 -3.04
C TYR A 14 4.91 -0.41 -1.70
N ALA A 15 5.85 0.52 -1.77
CA ALA A 15 6.48 1.13 -0.61
C ALA A 15 6.12 2.61 -0.49
N VAL A 16 5.84 3.04 0.73
CA VAL A 16 5.68 4.44 1.09
C VAL A 16 6.86 4.82 1.97
N ASP A 17 7.72 5.70 1.44
CA ASP A 17 8.71 6.40 2.25
C ASP A 17 8.05 7.62 2.87
N TRP A 18 7.94 7.60 4.19
CA TRP A 18 7.34 8.68 4.95
C TRP A 18 8.34 9.77 5.27
N GLY A 19 9.65 9.54 5.12
CA GLY A 19 10.72 10.53 5.31
C GLY A 19 10.83 11.08 6.75
N ALA A 20 12.02 10.99 7.35
CA ALA A 20 12.24 11.52 8.71
C ALA A 20 11.88 13.02 8.87
N ALA A 21 12.11 13.82 7.82
CA ALA A 21 11.76 15.24 7.81
C ALA A 21 10.24 15.49 7.83
N TYR A 22 9.47 14.70 7.07
CA TYR A 22 8.01 14.82 7.04
C TYR A 22 7.39 14.31 8.35
N LEU A 23 7.95 13.25 8.93
CA LEU A 23 7.57 12.76 10.25
C LEU A 23 7.99 13.70 11.39
N GLN A 24 8.80 14.73 11.11
CA GLN A 24 9.25 15.72 12.11
C GLN A 24 9.91 15.08 13.33
N GLY A 25 10.71 14.02 13.10
CA GLY A 25 11.37 13.26 14.17
C GLY A 25 10.52 12.18 14.83
N GLN A 26 9.24 12.04 14.44
CA GLN A 26 8.41 10.93 14.89
C GLN A 26 8.74 9.64 14.15
N THR A 27 8.33 8.53 14.73
CA THR A 27 8.50 7.19 14.16
C THR A 27 7.15 6.51 13.98
N ILE A 28 7.08 5.63 12.99
CA ILE A 28 5.91 4.79 12.74
C ILE A 28 5.85 3.71 13.82
N THR A 29 4.75 3.67 14.56
CA THR A 29 4.46 2.69 15.62
C THR A 29 3.44 1.65 15.18
N GLY A 30 2.66 1.93 14.13
CA GLY A 30 1.71 1.00 13.53
C GLY A 30 1.54 1.26 12.04
N SER A 31 1.25 0.21 11.29
CA SER A 31 0.97 0.27 9.86
C SER A 31 -0.12 -0.76 9.55
N VAL A 32 -1.17 -0.33 8.87
CA VAL A 32 -2.26 -1.20 8.42
C VAL A 32 -2.47 -0.97 6.93
N TRP A 33 -2.51 -2.06 6.18
CA TRP A 33 -2.76 -2.05 4.74
C TRP A 33 -4.19 -2.51 4.45
N ALA A 34 -4.86 -1.80 3.55
CA ALA A 34 -6.21 -2.12 3.11
C ALA A 34 -6.30 -2.05 1.58
N VAL A 35 -7.06 -2.97 0.99
CA VAL A 35 -7.35 -2.99 -0.44
C VAL A 35 -8.86 -2.77 -0.63
N THR A 36 -9.23 -1.99 -1.64
CA THR A 36 -10.62 -1.74 -1.99
C THR A 36 -10.80 -1.76 -3.51
N PRO A 37 -11.74 -2.55 -4.06
CA PRO A 37 -12.66 -3.43 -3.34
C PRO A 37 -11.95 -4.65 -2.73
N ASP A 38 -12.45 -5.12 -1.59
CA ASP A 38 -12.03 -6.38 -0.97
C ASP A 38 -12.86 -7.51 -1.58
N GLU A 39 -12.26 -8.20 -2.55
CA GLU A 39 -12.89 -9.27 -3.32
C GLU A 39 -12.01 -10.51 -3.22
N ALA A 40 -12.63 -11.71 -3.22
CA ALA A 40 -11.89 -12.97 -3.16
C ALA A 40 -10.81 -13.02 -4.27
N GLU A 41 -11.16 -12.79 -5.53
CA GLU A 41 -10.20 -12.82 -6.65
C GLU A 41 -9.50 -11.47 -6.90
N GLY A 42 -9.60 -10.55 -5.93
CA GLY A 42 -9.04 -9.21 -6.01
C GLY A 42 -7.53 -9.14 -5.73
N VAL A 43 -7.01 -7.92 -5.69
CA VAL A 43 -5.65 -7.69 -5.22
C VAL A 43 -5.56 -8.03 -3.74
N ARG A 44 -4.55 -8.81 -3.36
CA ARG A 44 -4.31 -9.20 -1.97
C ARG A 44 -2.94 -8.72 -1.51
N VAL A 45 -2.85 -8.31 -0.25
CA VAL A 45 -1.57 -8.08 0.43
C VAL A 45 -1.05 -9.43 0.90
N THR A 46 0.08 -9.87 0.35
CA THR A 46 0.70 -11.17 0.68
C THR A 46 1.90 -11.04 1.61
N GLY A 47 2.37 -9.81 1.83
CA GLY A 47 3.49 -9.52 2.72
C GLY A 47 3.51 -8.05 3.11
N GLU A 48 4.02 -7.79 4.31
CA GLU A 48 4.15 -6.44 4.85
C GLU A 48 5.54 -6.26 5.47
N LEU A 49 6.15 -5.12 5.20
CA LEU A 49 7.42 -4.71 5.78
C LEU A 49 7.27 -3.29 6.33
N GLY A 50 7.79 -3.04 7.52
CA GLY A 50 7.70 -1.74 8.17
C GLY A 50 9.00 -1.41 8.90
N SER A 51 9.37 -0.14 8.87
CA SER A 51 10.43 0.46 9.67
C SER A 51 9.95 1.79 10.25
N ALA A 52 10.80 2.44 11.05
CA ALA A 52 10.45 3.70 11.70
C ALA A 52 10.04 4.83 10.74
N THR A 53 10.44 4.76 9.46
CA THR A 53 10.19 5.83 8.48
C THR A 53 9.65 5.32 7.13
N ARG A 54 9.47 4.01 6.97
CA ARG A 54 9.05 3.42 5.70
C ARG A 54 8.11 2.25 5.94
N THR A 55 7.10 2.14 5.09
CA THR A 55 6.22 0.97 5.03
C THR A 55 6.22 0.40 3.62
N ALA A 56 6.02 -0.90 3.49
CA ALA A 56 5.87 -1.59 2.22
C ALA A 56 4.89 -2.75 2.34
N ALA A 57 4.17 -3.01 1.26
CA ALA A 57 3.31 -4.16 1.10
C ALA A 57 3.60 -4.85 -0.24
N THR A 58 3.69 -6.16 -0.20
CA THR A 58 3.74 -7.01 -1.39
C THR A 58 2.31 -7.29 -1.82
N LEU A 59 1.99 -6.93 -3.06
CA LEU A 59 0.66 -7.00 -3.65
C LEU A 59 0.66 -8.04 -4.78
N ALA A 60 -0.25 -9.01 -4.68
CA ALA A 60 -0.40 -10.09 -5.67
C ALA A 60 -1.86 -10.25 -6.10
N GLY A 61 -2.08 -10.95 -7.21
CA GLY A 61 -3.41 -11.18 -7.77
C GLY A 61 -4.04 -9.93 -8.37
N GLY A 62 -5.37 -9.92 -8.41
CA GLY A 62 -6.19 -8.91 -9.07
C GLY A 62 -6.86 -9.41 -10.34
N GLU A 63 -8.09 -8.96 -10.58
CA GLU A 63 -8.86 -9.33 -11.77
C GLU A 63 -8.59 -8.36 -12.94
N PRO A 64 -8.24 -8.85 -14.15
CA PRO A 64 -8.04 -8.00 -15.32
C PRO A 64 -9.23 -7.07 -15.60
N GLY A 65 -8.93 -5.81 -15.94
CA GLY A 65 -9.93 -4.79 -16.22
C GLY A 65 -10.48 -4.08 -14.98
N LYS A 66 -10.14 -4.52 -13.76
CA LYS A 66 -10.56 -3.87 -12.51
C LYS A 66 -9.54 -2.87 -11.97
N LEU A 67 -10.06 -1.96 -11.14
CA LEU A 67 -9.30 -0.98 -10.38
C LEU A 67 -9.34 -1.34 -8.90
N TYR A 68 -8.17 -1.33 -8.27
CA TYR A 68 -8.02 -1.54 -6.83
C TYR A 68 -7.32 -0.33 -6.23
N ARG A 69 -7.84 0.19 -5.12
CA ARG A 69 -7.16 1.18 -4.28
C ARG A 69 -6.48 0.44 -3.15
N VAL A 70 -5.17 0.63 -3.02
CA VAL A 70 -4.40 0.13 -1.89
C VAL A 70 -4.05 1.32 -1.01
N ALA A 71 -4.42 1.27 0.26
CA ALA A 71 -4.18 2.32 1.23
C ALA A 71 -3.32 1.77 2.37
N ASN A 72 -2.32 2.56 2.77
CA ASN A 72 -1.56 2.36 3.99
C ASN A 72 -1.93 3.43 4.99
N ARG A 73 -2.42 3.00 6.15
CA ARG A 73 -2.68 3.86 7.31
C ARG A 73 -1.59 3.60 8.34
N VAL A 74 -0.84 4.64 8.69
CA VAL A 74 0.19 4.57 9.72
C VAL A 74 -0.23 5.31 10.96
N THR A 75 0.24 4.83 12.11
CA THR A 75 0.18 5.51 13.40
C THR A 75 1.59 5.91 13.80
N LEU A 76 1.75 7.14 14.25
CA LEU A 76 3.02 7.72 14.68
C LEU A 76 3.17 7.63 16.21
N SER A 77 4.40 7.82 16.69
CA SER A 77 4.73 7.79 18.11
C SER A 77 4.11 8.92 18.95
N ASP A 78 3.62 10.00 18.32
CA ASP A 78 2.82 11.05 18.99
C ASP A 78 1.30 10.75 18.98
N GLY A 79 0.89 9.60 18.46
CA GLY A 79 -0.51 9.22 18.33
C GLY A 79 -1.21 9.79 17.08
N ARG A 80 -0.54 10.58 16.25
CA ARG A 80 -1.12 11.00 14.96
C ARG A 80 -1.24 9.81 14.02
N THR A 81 -2.17 9.90 13.08
CA THR A 81 -2.32 8.94 12.00
C THR A 81 -2.25 9.64 10.65
N ASP A 82 -1.72 8.93 9.66
CA ASP A 82 -1.64 9.40 8.27
C ASP A 82 -1.97 8.26 7.32
N GLU A 83 -2.48 8.59 6.14
CA GLU A 83 -2.88 7.63 5.12
C GLU A 83 -2.30 8.01 3.75
N ARG A 84 -1.73 7.03 3.07
CA ARG A 84 -1.30 7.13 1.67
C ARG A 84 -1.92 6.02 0.87
N SER A 85 -2.45 6.36 -0.31
CA SER A 85 -3.06 5.37 -1.18
C SER A 85 -2.61 5.48 -2.63
N VAL A 86 -2.57 4.35 -3.31
CA VAL A 86 -2.31 4.21 -4.74
C VAL A 86 -3.48 3.50 -5.40
N THR A 87 -3.77 3.87 -6.65
CA THR A 87 -4.74 3.14 -7.48
C THR A 87 -3.97 2.23 -8.43
N LEU A 88 -4.28 0.94 -8.38
CA LEU A 88 -3.82 -0.08 -9.28
C LEU A 88 -4.89 -0.36 -10.32
N ARG A 89 -4.51 -0.37 -11.60
CA ARG A 89 -5.30 -0.92 -12.69
C ARG A 89 -4.70 -2.25 -13.08
N ILE A 90 -5.51 -3.29 -13.06
CA ILE A 90 -5.07 -4.62 -13.42
C ILE A 90 -5.29 -4.80 -14.92
N GLU A 91 -4.20 -5.03 -15.65
CA GLU A 91 -4.24 -5.34 -17.08
C GLU A 91 -3.24 -6.48 -17.34
N GLN A 92 -3.61 -7.43 -18.20
CA GLN A 92 -2.67 -8.45 -18.66
C GLN A 92 -1.60 -7.78 -19.52
N ARG A 93 -0.33 -8.08 -19.24
CA ARG A 93 0.80 -7.53 -19.99
C ARG A 93 1.30 -8.49 -21.06
#